data_AF-A0A2Z5TRM0-F1
#
_entry.id   AF-A0A2Z5TRM0-F1
#
_cell.length_a   1.000
_cell.length_b   1.000
_cell.length_c   1.000
_cell.angle_alpha   90.00
_cell.angle_beta   90.00
_cell.angle_gamma   90.00
#
_symmetry.space_group_name_H-M   'P 1'
#
loop_
_entity.id
_entity.type
_entity.pdbx_description
1 polymer ?
#
loop_
_entity_poly.entity_id
_entity_poly.type
_entity_poly.pdbx_seq_one_letter_code
_entity_poly.pdbx_strand_id
1 'polypeptide(L)'
;MASEVPKRRKKRITVKPKKPPNPLFEKWLEEWKNEAASKGSDMQYCFGKALSSLRKYPLPLKSGRDCGVLDYFGNRLCIMLDRKLAEYRKTHPEGTDDLCGDVATRATSSPIASTSSQNKPKKKKSLNIGVGDVRKQKPYVPLWRSSPYAILLTLLKESQKPNYPGYLTKSQLQVLAQPLCDTSFKKPDPGAFYTAWSSMSGLVKRGLVLRNGCPAK
;
A
#
# COMPACT_ATOMS: atom_id res chain seq x y z
N MET A 1 63.04 0.47 6.03
CA MET A 1 62.60 1.55 5.13
C MET A 1 61.21 1.22 4.63
N ALA A 2 60.16 1.87 5.14
CA ALA A 2 58.78 1.64 4.69
C ALA A 2 58.46 2.60 3.54
N SER A 3 58.24 2.05 2.34
CA SER A 3 57.87 2.80 1.14
C SER A 3 56.36 3.06 1.12
N GLU A 4 55.97 4.33 1.21
CA GLU A 4 54.57 4.77 1.12
C GLU A 4 54.11 4.86 -0.33
N VAL A 5 53.03 4.14 -0.68
CA VAL A 5 52.44 4.15 -2.03
C VAL A 5 51.40 5.29 -2.15
N PRO A 6 51.47 6.17 -3.18
CA PRO A 6 50.59 7.33 -3.27
C PRO A 6 49.18 6.93 -3.71
N LYS A 7 48.18 7.28 -2.88
CA LYS A 7 46.75 7.05 -3.17
C LYS A 7 46.25 8.02 -4.25
N ARG A 8 46.05 7.52 -5.48
CA ARG A 8 45.40 8.28 -6.57
C ARG A 8 43.95 8.62 -6.21
N ARG A 9 43.63 9.91 -6.11
CA ARG A 9 42.26 10.41 -5.87
C ARG A 9 41.44 10.27 -7.16
N LYS A 10 40.46 9.37 -7.18
CA LYS A 10 39.51 9.22 -8.30
C LYS A 10 38.61 10.45 -8.34
N LYS A 11 38.67 11.24 -9.42
CA LYS A 11 37.77 12.37 -9.66
C LYS A 11 36.39 11.84 -10.08
N ARG A 12 35.34 12.27 -9.40
CA ARG A 12 33.94 11.91 -9.73
C ARG A 12 33.51 12.71 -10.96
N ILE A 13 33.30 12.03 -12.08
CA ILE A 13 32.78 12.65 -13.31
C ILE A 13 31.26 12.55 -13.28
N THR A 14 30.56 13.69 -13.29
CA THR A 14 29.11 13.75 -13.42
C THR A 14 28.72 13.90 -14.88
N VAL A 15 28.34 12.79 -15.52
CA VAL A 15 27.79 12.81 -16.88
C VAL A 15 26.28 13.06 -16.78
N LYS A 16 25.80 14.13 -17.40
CA LYS A 16 24.36 14.38 -17.58
C LYS A 16 23.94 13.74 -18.92
N PRO A 17 23.05 12.74 -18.94
CA PRO A 17 22.56 12.19 -20.20
C PRO A 17 21.77 13.26 -20.98
N LYS A 18 22.02 13.36 -22.30
CA LYS A 18 21.37 14.33 -23.20
C LYS A 18 19.89 14.05 -23.46
N LYS A 19 19.41 12.84 -23.17
CA LYS A 19 18.01 12.43 -23.30
C LYS A 19 17.54 11.87 -21.96
N PRO A 20 16.33 12.22 -21.50
CA PRO A 20 15.79 11.65 -20.27
C PRO A 20 15.69 10.13 -20.43
N PRO A 21 16.22 9.35 -19.48
CA PRO A 21 16.32 7.90 -19.62
C PRO A 21 14.95 7.19 -19.66
N ASN A 22 13.85 7.86 -19.28
CA ASN A 22 12.50 7.38 -19.54
C ASN A 22 11.55 8.53 -19.94
N PRO A 23 11.31 8.76 -21.24
CA PRO A 23 10.43 9.84 -21.71
C PRO A 23 8.94 9.55 -21.48
N LEU A 24 8.53 8.29 -21.29
CA LEU A 24 7.12 7.93 -21.11
C LEU A 24 6.63 8.30 -19.72
N PHE A 25 7.39 7.97 -18.68
CA PHE A 25 7.04 8.32 -17.31
C PHE A 25 7.08 9.82 -17.07
N GLU A 26 8.01 10.54 -17.71
CA GLU A 26 8.04 12.01 -17.65
C GLU A 26 6.77 12.63 -18.24
N LYS A 27 6.34 12.19 -19.42
CA LYS A 27 5.10 12.67 -20.06
C LYS A 27 3.88 12.45 -19.17
N TRP A 28 3.69 11.25 -18.63
CA TRP A 28 2.53 10.95 -17.78
C TRP A 28 2.55 11.73 -16.46
N LEU A 29 3.73 11.93 -15.86
CA LEU A 29 3.87 12.76 -14.66
C LEU A 29 3.57 14.24 -14.94
N GLU A 30 3.93 14.73 -16.12
CA GLU A 30 3.65 16.10 -16.56
C GLU A 30 2.17 16.31 -16.86
N GLU A 31 1.53 15.37 -17.56
CA GLU A 31 0.08 15.34 -17.79
C GLU A 31 -0.69 15.33 -16.47
N TRP A 32 -0.35 14.43 -15.54
CA TRP A 32 -1.03 14.36 -14.23
C TRP A 32 -0.78 15.58 -13.36
N LYS A 33 0.39 16.23 -13.49
CA LYS A 33 0.66 17.51 -12.83
C LYS A 33 -0.26 18.60 -13.38
N ASN A 34 -0.39 18.71 -14.70
CA ASN A 34 -1.22 19.71 -15.35
C ASN A 34 -2.71 19.48 -15.04
N GLU A 35 -3.17 18.22 -15.07
CA GLU A 35 -4.53 17.87 -14.65
C GLU A 35 -4.80 18.22 -13.19
N ALA A 36 -3.85 17.95 -12.29
CA ALA A 36 -3.98 18.29 -10.89
C ALA A 36 -4.01 19.81 -10.69
N ALA A 37 -3.23 20.57 -11.46
CA ALA A 37 -3.23 22.03 -11.45
C ALA A 37 -4.57 22.60 -11.94
N SER A 38 -5.11 22.10 -13.06
CA SER A 38 -6.44 22.49 -13.56
C SER A 38 -7.56 22.16 -12.58
N LYS A 39 -7.43 21.08 -11.82
CA LYS A 39 -8.37 20.68 -10.76
C LYS A 39 -8.12 21.40 -9.42
N GLY A 40 -7.07 22.22 -9.31
CA GLY A 40 -6.69 22.89 -8.06
C GLY A 40 -6.24 21.93 -6.94
N SER A 41 -5.77 20.73 -7.27
CA SER A 41 -5.35 19.72 -6.31
C SER A 41 -3.88 19.86 -5.92
N ASP A 42 -3.59 19.78 -4.62
CA ASP A 42 -2.23 19.77 -4.07
C ASP A 42 -1.34 18.63 -4.59
N MET A 43 -1.94 17.62 -5.24
CA MET A 43 -1.19 16.53 -5.87
C MET A 43 -0.24 17.02 -6.97
N GLN A 44 -0.49 18.21 -7.54
CA GLN A 44 0.41 18.86 -8.51
C GLN A 44 1.84 18.98 -7.96
N TYR A 45 2.00 19.26 -6.65
CA TYR A 45 3.30 19.40 -6.01
C TYR A 45 4.00 18.06 -5.85
N CYS A 46 3.24 16.98 -5.59
CA CYS A 46 3.77 15.62 -5.52
C CYS A 46 4.32 15.18 -6.89
N PHE A 47 3.57 15.39 -7.97
CA PHE A 47 4.01 15.06 -9.32
C PHE A 47 5.21 15.91 -9.75
N GLY A 48 5.23 17.21 -9.43
CA GLY A 48 6.38 18.09 -9.71
C GLY A 48 7.67 17.64 -9.01
N LYS A 49 7.57 17.19 -7.75
CA LYS A 49 8.72 16.63 -7.00
C LYS A 49 9.18 15.30 -7.58
N ALA A 50 8.25 14.41 -7.93
CA ALA A 50 8.57 13.12 -8.55
C ALA A 50 9.27 13.30 -9.91
N LEU A 51 8.78 14.21 -10.75
CA LEU A 51 9.38 14.56 -12.04
C LEU A 51 10.81 15.10 -11.87
N SER A 52 11.03 15.95 -10.87
CA SER A 52 12.37 16.47 -10.53
C SER A 52 13.34 15.37 -10.06
N SER A 53 12.83 14.33 -9.39
CA SER A 53 13.60 13.17 -8.95
C SER A 53 13.98 12.26 -10.12
N LEU A 54 13.02 12.00 -11.02
CA LEU A 54 13.22 11.20 -12.22
C LEU A 54 14.30 11.79 -13.16
N ARG A 55 14.29 13.11 -13.36
CA ARG A 55 15.30 13.82 -14.18
C ARG A 55 16.73 13.75 -13.61
N LYS A 56 16.88 13.54 -12.31
CA LYS A 56 18.19 13.41 -11.64
C LYS A 56 18.74 11.99 -11.73
N TYR A 57 17.88 11.02 -12.01
CA TYR A 57 18.27 9.62 -12.01
C TYR A 57 18.86 9.21 -13.36
N PRO A 58 20.11 8.71 -13.41
CA PRO A 58 20.81 8.47 -14.67
C PRO A 58 20.45 7.13 -15.34
N LEU A 59 19.68 6.25 -14.69
CA LEU A 59 19.36 4.92 -15.20
C LEU A 59 17.91 4.85 -15.72
N PRO A 60 17.65 4.12 -16.82
CA PRO A 60 16.30 3.90 -17.32
C PRO A 60 15.51 2.96 -16.39
N LEU A 61 14.31 3.38 -16.01
CA LEU A 61 13.37 2.59 -15.22
C LEU A 61 12.39 1.89 -16.16
N LYS A 62 12.24 0.57 -16.05
CA LYS A 62 11.42 -0.25 -16.98
C LYS A 62 10.02 -0.53 -16.43
N SER A 63 9.84 -0.45 -15.12
CA SER A 63 8.56 -0.61 -14.42
C SER A 63 8.35 0.50 -13.39
N GLY A 64 7.09 0.80 -13.09
CA GLY A 64 6.69 1.66 -11.98
C GLY A 64 7.20 1.17 -10.62
N ARG A 65 7.41 -0.15 -10.45
CA ARG A 65 8.06 -0.70 -9.24
C ARG A 65 9.51 -0.22 -9.09
N ASP A 66 10.25 -0.08 -10.19
CA ASP A 66 11.64 0.37 -10.17
C ASP A 66 11.73 1.84 -9.71
N CYS A 67 10.69 2.63 -9.98
CA CYS A 67 10.58 4.00 -9.50
C CYS A 67 10.54 4.10 -7.97
N GLY A 68 10.30 3.01 -7.24
CA GLY A 68 10.33 2.99 -5.78
C GLY A 68 11.69 3.33 -5.17
N VAL A 69 12.78 3.25 -5.95
CA VAL A 69 14.12 3.69 -5.50
C VAL A 69 14.29 5.21 -5.50
N LEU A 70 13.41 5.93 -6.21
CA LEU A 70 13.48 7.37 -6.36
C LEU A 70 12.81 8.09 -5.19
N ASP A 71 13.38 9.22 -4.79
CA ASP A 71 12.75 10.09 -3.82
C ASP A 71 11.39 10.57 -4.33
N TYR A 72 10.42 10.65 -3.42
CA TYR A 72 9.04 11.10 -3.66
C TYR A 72 8.16 10.14 -4.49
N PHE A 73 8.61 8.92 -4.74
CA PHE A 73 7.78 7.86 -5.31
C PHE A 73 7.20 6.96 -4.21
N GLY A 74 5.92 7.18 -3.88
CA GLY A 74 5.18 6.27 -3.00
C GLY A 74 4.60 5.07 -3.76
N ASN A 75 4.20 4.02 -3.03
CA ASN A 75 3.59 2.81 -3.62
C ASN A 75 2.41 3.14 -4.55
N ARG A 76 1.60 4.15 -4.20
CA ARG A 76 0.47 4.57 -5.04
C ARG A 76 0.93 5.09 -6.40
N LEU A 77 1.97 5.95 -6.43
CA LEU A 77 2.49 6.51 -7.67
C LEU A 77 3.14 5.43 -8.54
N CYS A 78 3.87 4.49 -7.92
CA CYS A 78 4.44 3.33 -8.60
C CYS A 78 3.36 2.47 -9.27
N ILE A 79 2.28 2.14 -8.54
CA ILE A 79 1.14 1.38 -9.06
C ILE A 79 0.42 2.13 -10.19
N MET A 80 0.25 3.45 -10.06
CA MET A 80 -0.36 4.27 -11.12
C MET A 80 0.46 4.23 -12.40
N LEU A 81 1.79 4.35 -12.30
CA LEU A 81 2.68 4.24 -13.45
C LEU A 81 2.67 2.85 -14.07
N ASP A 82 2.69 1.78 -13.26
CA ASP A 82 2.59 0.40 -13.77
C ASP A 82 1.28 0.16 -14.52
N ARG A 83 0.16 0.68 -14.03
CA ARG A 83 -1.14 0.60 -14.71
C ARG A 83 -1.12 1.33 -16.05
N LYS A 84 -0.62 2.57 -16.06
CA LYS A 84 -0.52 3.38 -17.28
C LYS A 84 0.41 2.73 -18.32
N LEU A 85 1.49 2.12 -17.85
CA LEU A 85 2.41 1.36 -18.69
C LEU A 85 1.74 0.10 -19.29
N ALA A 86 0.96 -0.62 -18.49
CA ALA A 86 0.20 -1.78 -18.99
C ALA A 86 -0.85 -1.37 -20.03
N GLU A 87 -1.52 -0.23 -19.86
CA GLU A 87 -2.44 0.34 -20.85
C GLU A 87 -1.71 0.72 -22.14
N TYR A 88 -0.56 1.40 -22.03
CA TYR A 88 0.24 1.81 -23.17
C TYR A 88 0.72 0.62 -24.00
N ARG A 89 1.18 -0.46 -23.34
CA ARG A 89 1.59 -1.71 -23.99
C ARG A 89 0.44 -2.40 -24.73
N LYS A 90 -0.81 -2.22 -24.29
CA LYS A 90 -2.00 -2.77 -24.96
C LYS A 90 -2.40 -1.96 -26.19
N THR A 91 -2.21 -0.64 -26.15
CA THR A 91 -2.62 0.27 -27.22
C THR A 91 -1.56 0.46 -28.31
N HIS A 92 -0.29 0.21 -27.99
CA HIS A 92 0.84 0.28 -28.91
C HIS A 92 1.60 -1.06 -28.89
N PRO A 93 1.10 -2.10 -29.60
CA PRO A 93 1.79 -3.39 -29.70
C PRO A 93 3.09 -3.35 -30.54
N GLU A 94 3.30 -2.29 -31.32
CA GLU A 94 4.48 -2.09 -32.16
C GLU A 94 5.55 -1.28 -31.41
N GLY A 95 6.49 -1.96 -30.76
CA GLY A 95 7.60 -1.28 -30.10
C GLY A 95 8.40 -2.08 -29.07
N THR A 96 8.57 -3.38 -29.27
CA THR A 96 9.67 -4.14 -28.67
C THR A 96 10.15 -5.21 -29.66
N ASP A 97 11.11 -4.84 -30.50
CA ASP A 97 12.10 -5.78 -31.02
C ASP A 97 12.98 -6.22 -29.85
N ASP A 98 12.49 -7.12 -29.00
CA ASP A 98 13.29 -7.80 -27.98
C ASP A 98 13.85 -9.09 -28.61
N LEU A 99 15.08 -9.02 -29.09
CA LEU A 99 15.93 -10.19 -29.22
C LEU A 99 16.42 -10.63 -27.83
N CYS A 100 16.09 -11.88 -27.50
CA CYS A 100 16.77 -12.79 -26.57
C CYS A 100 16.58 -12.51 -25.05
N GLY A 101 16.11 -13.44 -24.21
CA GLY A 101 15.82 -14.85 -24.43
C GLY A 101 15.10 -15.48 -23.24
N ASP A 102 14.39 -16.54 -23.59
CA ASP A 102 13.78 -17.62 -22.79
C ASP A 102 14.32 -17.84 -21.37
N VAL A 103 13.39 -17.94 -20.40
CA VAL A 103 13.09 -19.23 -19.75
C VAL A 103 11.59 -19.27 -19.38
N ALA A 104 10.88 -20.19 -20.03
CA ALA A 104 9.52 -20.61 -19.71
C ALA A 104 9.32 -21.07 -18.26
N THR A 105 8.15 -20.80 -17.66
CA THR A 105 7.21 -21.86 -17.23
C THR A 105 5.90 -21.33 -16.63
N ARG A 106 4.81 -21.80 -17.25
CA ARG A 106 3.51 -22.24 -16.69
C ARG A 106 2.54 -21.23 -16.08
N ALA A 107 1.42 -21.12 -16.78
CA ALA A 107 0.12 -20.66 -16.34
C ALA A 107 -0.41 -21.42 -15.11
N THR A 108 -1.09 -20.69 -14.21
CA THR A 108 -2.34 -21.13 -13.56
C THR A 108 -3.14 -19.92 -13.09
N SER A 109 -4.40 -19.90 -13.54
CA SER A 109 -5.60 -19.19 -13.10
C SER A 109 -5.71 -18.62 -11.67
N SER A 110 -6.21 -17.38 -11.61
CA SER A 110 -7.19 -16.85 -10.63
C SER A 110 -6.70 -16.52 -9.20
N PRO A 111 -7.48 -15.77 -8.39
CA PRO A 111 -7.36 -14.31 -8.28
C PRO A 111 -7.08 -13.87 -6.82
N ILE A 112 -7.19 -12.57 -6.53
CA ILE A 112 -7.46 -11.93 -5.23
C ILE A 112 -6.29 -11.15 -4.58
N ALA A 113 -6.54 -9.84 -4.56
CA ALA A 113 -6.38 -8.86 -3.48
C ALA A 113 -5.11 -8.78 -2.62
N SER A 114 -4.63 -7.54 -2.48
CA SER A 114 -4.54 -6.79 -1.22
C SER A 114 -3.95 -5.39 -1.51
N THR A 115 -4.71 -4.30 -1.44
CA THR A 115 -4.98 -3.50 -0.23
C THR A 115 -3.72 -3.17 0.58
N SER A 116 -3.19 -1.94 0.47
CA SER A 116 -3.56 -0.72 1.23
C SER A 116 -2.63 -0.52 2.44
N SER A 117 -1.88 0.58 2.46
CA SER A 117 -2.17 1.71 3.36
C SER A 117 -0.95 2.58 3.63
N GLN A 118 -1.24 3.87 3.65
CA GLN A 118 -0.44 4.90 4.31
C GLN A 118 -0.40 4.62 5.81
N ASN A 119 0.73 4.95 6.43
CA ASN A 119 0.77 5.46 7.80
C ASN A 119 2.07 6.24 8.03
N LYS A 120 1.97 7.29 8.82
CA LYS A 120 3.05 7.96 9.55
C LYS A 120 2.44 8.51 10.86
N PRO A 121 3.24 8.90 11.87
CA PRO A 121 4.64 8.55 12.22
C PRO A 121 4.74 8.09 13.73
N LYS A 122 5.83 7.63 14.38
CA LYS A 122 7.22 8.11 14.57
C LYS A 122 8.11 7.04 15.29
N LYS A 123 9.40 7.02 14.92
CA LYS A 123 10.67 6.73 15.68
C LYS A 123 10.85 5.41 16.48
N LYS A 124 11.82 4.55 16.07
CA LYS A 124 13.25 4.53 16.49
C LYS A 124 14.03 3.47 15.68
N LYS A 125 15.36 3.64 15.67
CA LYS A 125 16.37 3.03 14.78
C LYS A 125 16.64 1.55 15.06
N SER A 126 16.83 0.76 14.00
CA SER A 126 17.98 -0.14 13.84
C SER A 126 18.08 -0.54 12.35
N LEU A 127 19.26 -0.33 11.77
CA LEU A 127 19.62 -0.83 10.46
C LEU A 127 19.77 -2.34 10.55
N ASN A 128 18.96 -3.09 9.81
CA ASN A 128 19.33 -4.41 9.36
C ASN A 128 18.79 -4.59 7.95
N ILE A 129 19.71 -4.52 6.98
CA ILE A 129 19.51 -4.94 5.61
C ILE A 129 19.52 -6.47 5.67
N GLY A 130 18.33 -7.05 5.64
CA GLY A 130 18.12 -8.49 5.62
C GLY A 130 16.99 -8.79 4.64
N VAL A 131 17.34 -9.54 3.61
CA VAL A 131 16.52 -10.23 2.60
C VAL A 131 15.05 -10.39 3.02
N GLY A 132 14.14 -10.03 2.12
CA GLY A 132 12.69 -10.04 2.32
C GLY A 132 12.17 -11.38 2.84
N ASP A 133 11.98 -11.45 4.16
CA ASP A 133 11.18 -12.46 4.81
C ASP A 133 9.73 -12.30 4.33
N VAL A 134 9.24 -13.25 3.54
CA VAL A 134 7.81 -13.42 3.26
C VAL A 134 7.17 -13.77 4.60
N ARG A 135 6.84 -12.73 5.36
CA ARG A 135 6.26 -12.85 6.70
C ARG A 135 5.04 -13.75 6.59
N LYS A 136 5.16 -14.97 7.11
CA LYS A 136 4.02 -15.87 7.34
C LYS A 136 2.96 -15.03 8.04
N GLN A 137 1.78 -14.91 7.44
CA GLN A 137 0.71 -14.08 7.99
C GLN A 137 0.38 -14.65 9.37
N LYS A 138 0.76 -13.93 10.42
CA LYS A 138 0.43 -14.32 11.80
C LYS A 138 -1.09 -14.28 11.95
N PRO A 139 -1.70 -15.25 12.67
CA PRO A 139 -3.12 -15.22 12.95
C PRO A 139 -3.47 -13.89 13.62
N TYR A 140 -4.59 -13.30 13.21
CA TYR A 140 -5.03 -12.01 13.75
C TYR A 140 -5.48 -12.19 15.19
N VAL A 141 -4.76 -11.55 16.12
CA VAL A 141 -5.12 -11.51 17.54
C VAL A 141 -5.41 -10.05 17.89
N PRO A 142 -6.68 -9.68 18.16
CA PRO A 142 -7.01 -8.33 18.57
C PRO A 142 -6.50 -8.05 19.99
N LEU A 143 -6.25 -6.77 20.29
CA LEU A 143 -5.81 -6.34 21.62
C LEU A 143 -6.94 -6.53 22.65
N TRP A 144 -6.58 -6.85 23.89
CA TRP A 144 -7.55 -6.95 24.98
C TRP A 144 -8.36 -5.66 25.15
N ARG A 145 -9.67 -5.81 25.41
CA ARG A 145 -10.66 -4.70 25.53
C ARG A 145 -10.82 -3.78 24.31
N SER A 146 -10.20 -4.12 23.18
CA SER A 146 -10.41 -3.39 21.93
C SER A 146 -11.77 -3.69 21.29
N SER A 147 -12.25 -2.79 20.43
CA SER A 147 -13.51 -2.95 19.70
C SER A 147 -13.62 -4.27 18.89
N PRO A 148 -12.60 -4.68 18.09
CA PRO A 148 -12.68 -5.95 17.37
C PRO A 148 -12.63 -7.17 18.29
N TYR A 149 -11.93 -7.08 19.43
CA TYR A 149 -11.93 -8.14 20.45
C TYR A 149 -13.33 -8.32 21.05
N ALA A 150 -13.97 -7.22 21.43
CA ALA A 150 -15.32 -7.24 21.99
C ALA A 150 -16.34 -7.86 21.02
N ILE A 151 -16.30 -7.47 19.73
CA ILE A 151 -17.18 -8.05 18.70
C ILE A 151 -17.03 -9.57 18.61
N LEU A 152 -15.79 -10.06 18.46
CA LEU A 152 -15.53 -11.50 18.29
C LEU A 152 -15.92 -12.28 19.55
N LEU A 153 -15.62 -11.74 20.73
CA LEU A 153 -15.95 -12.37 22.00
C LEU A 153 -17.47 -12.44 22.21
N THR A 154 -18.21 -11.39 21.84
CA THR A 154 -19.67 -11.37 21.91
C THR A 154 -20.29 -12.42 21.00
N LEU A 155 -19.83 -12.53 19.75
CA LEU A 155 -20.31 -13.55 18.81
C LEU A 155 -20.06 -14.96 19.34
N LEU A 156 -18.88 -15.22 19.90
CA LEU A 156 -18.52 -16.50 20.50
C LEU A 156 -19.39 -16.83 21.72
N LYS A 157 -19.66 -15.86 22.60
CA LYS A 157 -20.50 -16.06 23.77
C LYS A 157 -21.95 -16.33 23.39
N GLU A 158 -22.46 -15.63 22.37
CA GLU A 158 -23.84 -15.81 21.93
C GLU A 158 -24.03 -17.14 21.22
N SER A 159 -23.04 -17.62 20.45
CA SER A 159 -23.13 -18.91 19.77
C SER A 159 -23.20 -20.11 20.70
N GLN A 160 -22.79 -19.96 21.95
CA GLN A 160 -22.90 -21.00 22.97
C GLN A 160 -24.30 -21.09 23.60
N LYS A 161 -25.17 -20.11 23.35
CA LYS A 161 -26.52 -20.11 23.93
C LYS A 161 -27.46 -20.99 23.09
N PRO A 162 -28.37 -21.75 23.73
CA PRO A 162 -29.27 -22.67 23.03
C PRO A 162 -30.30 -21.98 22.13
N ASN A 163 -30.58 -20.69 22.35
CA ASN A 163 -31.53 -19.89 21.56
C ASN A 163 -30.84 -18.96 20.54
N TYR A 164 -29.66 -19.34 20.05
CA TYR A 164 -28.91 -18.50 19.11
C TYR A 164 -29.40 -18.68 17.67
N PRO A 165 -29.90 -17.64 16.98
CA PRO A 165 -30.41 -17.74 15.62
C PRO A 165 -29.30 -17.87 14.55
N GLY A 166 -28.03 -17.99 14.94
CA GLY A 166 -26.89 -18.08 14.02
C GLY A 166 -26.32 -16.72 13.55
N TYR A 167 -26.96 -15.61 13.90
CA TYR A 167 -26.53 -14.26 13.55
C TYR A 167 -26.86 -13.25 14.65
N LEU A 168 -26.20 -12.09 14.63
CA LEU A 168 -26.54 -10.96 15.48
C LEU A 168 -26.72 -9.70 14.65
N THR A 169 -27.85 -9.02 14.83
CA THR A 169 -28.06 -7.73 14.18
C THR A 169 -27.07 -6.69 14.71
N LYS A 170 -26.73 -5.70 13.88
CA LYS A 170 -25.86 -4.58 14.28
C LYS A 170 -26.24 -3.97 15.64
N SER A 171 -27.52 -3.72 15.88
CA SER A 171 -27.97 -3.09 17.14
C SER A 171 -27.74 -3.98 18.35
N GLN A 172 -28.10 -5.26 18.25
CA GLN A 172 -27.87 -6.25 19.31
C GLN A 172 -26.37 -6.39 19.60
N LEU A 173 -25.57 -6.52 18.54
CA LEU A 173 -24.12 -6.67 18.67
C LEU A 173 -23.47 -5.45 19.33
N GLN A 174 -23.91 -4.24 18.97
CA GLN A 174 -23.42 -3.01 19.61
C GLN A 174 -23.73 -2.98 21.11
N VAL A 175 -24.94 -3.38 21.53
CA VAL A 175 -25.33 -3.40 22.94
C VAL A 175 -24.53 -4.44 23.72
N LEU A 176 -24.43 -5.65 23.18
CA LEU A 176 -23.76 -6.78 23.85
C LEU A 176 -22.22 -6.62 23.89
N ALA A 177 -21.62 -6.00 22.87
CA ALA A 177 -20.18 -5.76 22.81
C ALA A 177 -19.73 -4.54 23.62
N GLN A 178 -20.62 -3.57 23.91
CA GLN A 178 -20.26 -2.36 24.63
C GLN A 178 -19.59 -2.60 26.00
N PRO A 179 -20.07 -3.49 26.90
CA PRO A 179 -19.42 -3.71 28.20
C PRO A 179 -18.04 -4.39 28.12
N LEU A 180 -17.71 -4.98 26.97
CA LEU A 180 -16.43 -5.68 26.74
C LEU A 180 -15.38 -4.76 26.09
N CYS A 181 -15.75 -3.52 25.79
CA CYS A 181 -14.93 -2.57 25.06
C CYS A 181 -14.78 -1.24 25.81
N ASP A 182 -13.58 -0.66 25.78
CA ASP A 182 -13.32 0.65 26.37
C ASP A 182 -13.83 1.81 25.49
N THR A 183 -13.93 1.61 24.18
CA THR A 183 -14.41 2.60 23.20
C THR A 183 -15.91 2.45 22.94
N SER A 184 -16.62 3.55 22.71
CA SER A 184 -18.08 3.51 22.47
C SER A 184 -18.44 3.13 21.03
N PHE A 185 -19.43 2.23 20.88
CA PHE A 185 -19.98 1.81 19.58
C PHE A 185 -21.00 2.79 19.00
N LYS A 186 -21.61 3.61 19.86
CA LYS A 186 -22.65 4.58 19.46
C LYS A 186 -22.13 5.99 19.34
N LYS A 187 -21.19 6.40 20.20
CA LYS A 187 -20.64 7.75 20.24
C LYS A 187 -19.12 7.70 20.03
N PRO A 188 -18.54 8.58 19.20
CA PRO A 188 -17.10 8.67 19.10
C PRO A 188 -16.54 9.30 20.39
N ASP A 189 -15.35 8.86 20.79
CA ASP A 189 -14.67 9.41 21.96
C ASP A 189 -14.18 10.85 21.67
N PRO A 190 -14.00 11.71 22.69
CA PRO A 190 -13.51 13.08 22.49
C PRO A 190 -12.16 13.08 21.75
N GLY A 191 -12.12 13.73 20.58
CA GLY A 191 -10.93 13.78 19.72
C GLY A 191 -10.79 12.63 18.71
N ALA A 192 -11.71 11.65 18.72
CA ALA A 192 -11.79 10.61 17.70
C ALA A 192 -12.92 10.92 16.70
N PHE A 193 -12.68 10.65 15.40
CA PHE A 193 -13.69 10.81 14.35
C PHE A 193 -14.55 9.55 14.14
N TYR A 194 -14.07 8.40 14.59
CA TYR A 194 -14.68 7.11 14.31
C TYR A 194 -15.13 6.44 15.61
N THR A 195 -16.26 5.74 15.53
CA THR A 195 -16.73 4.88 16.63
C THR A 195 -16.02 3.53 16.61
N ALA A 196 -16.13 2.80 17.72
CA ALA A 196 -15.67 1.42 17.85
C ALA A 196 -16.19 0.50 16.72
N TRP A 197 -17.36 0.83 16.14
CA TRP A 197 -17.98 0.09 15.05
C TRP A 197 -17.15 0.07 13.76
N SER A 198 -16.27 1.06 13.55
CA SER A 198 -15.38 1.12 12.38
C SER A 198 -14.47 -0.11 12.26
N SER A 199 -14.15 -0.77 13.38
CA SER A 199 -13.35 -2.00 13.43
C SER A 199 -14.02 -3.19 12.74
N MET A 200 -15.35 -3.19 12.60
CA MET A 200 -16.13 -4.25 11.95
C MET A 200 -15.69 -4.47 10.49
N SER A 201 -15.45 -3.39 9.75
CA SER A 201 -15.00 -3.46 8.35
C SER A 201 -13.65 -4.19 8.23
N GLY A 202 -12.77 -4.01 9.23
CA GLY A 202 -11.49 -4.70 9.30
C GLY A 202 -11.63 -6.20 9.56
N LEU A 203 -12.60 -6.61 10.38
CA LEU A 203 -12.92 -8.01 10.65
C LEU A 203 -13.52 -8.69 9.41
N VAL A 204 -14.43 -8.02 8.71
CA VAL A 204 -15.03 -8.51 7.46
C VAL A 204 -13.98 -8.69 6.37
N LYS A 205 -13.09 -7.71 6.20
CA LYS A 205 -12.00 -7.78 5.22
C LYS A 205 -11.04 -8.96 5.48
N ARG A 206 -10.90 -9.36 6.74
CA ARG A 206 -10.07 -10.51 7.16
C ARG A 206 -10.82 -11.84 7.12
N GLY A 207 -12.12 -11.84 6.77
CA GLY A 207 -12.94 -13.05 6.76
C GLY A 207 -13.26 -13.61 8.15
N LEU A 208 -13.11 -12.81 9.21
CA LEU A 208 -13.39 -13.25 10.59
C LEU A 208 -14.86 -13.11 10.97
N VAL A 209 -15.56 -12.19 10.30
CA VAL A 209 -17.00 -11.94 10.48
C VAL A 209 -17.61 -11.79 9.09
N LEU A 210 -18.78 -12.39 8.89
CA LEU A 210 -19.57 -12.24 7.67
C LEU A 210 -20.61 -11.14 7.88
N ARG A 211 -20.93 -10.40 6.81
CA ARG A 211 -21.96 -9.35 6.84
C ARG A 211 -22.99 -9.69 5.77
N ASN A 212 -24.22 -9.94 6.18
CA ASN A 212 -25.28 -10.36 5.28
C ASN A 212 -26.47 -9.36 5.35
N GLY A 213 -26.93 -8.89 4.18
CA GLY A 213 -28.15 -8.09 4.05
C GLY A 213 -28.11 -6.63 4.56
N CYS A 214 -29.29 -5.99 4.50
CA CYS A 214 -29.60 -4.64 4.99
C CYS A 214 -30.99 -4.69 5.66
N PRO A 215 -31.13 -4.60 7.00
CA PRO A 215 -30.09 -4.35 8.00
C PRO A 215 -29.07 -5.49 8.09
N ALA A 216 -27.82 -5.12 8.37
CA ALA A 216 -26.70 -6.06 8.45
C ALA A 216 -26.93 -7.07 9.59
N LYS A 217 -26.98 -8.34 9.18
CA LYS A 217 -26.96 -9.54 10.03
C LYS A 217 -25.56 -10.16 10.00
#